data_AF-A0A416SZ54-F1
#
_entry.id   AF-A0A416SZ54-F1
#
_cell.length_a   1.000
_cell.length_b   1.000
_cell.length_c   1.000
_cell.angle_alpha   90.00
_cell.angle_beta   90.00
_cell.angle_gamma   90.00
#
_symmetry.space_group_name_H-M   'P 1'
#
loop_
_entity.id
_entity.type
_entity.pdbx_description
1 polymer ?
#
loop_
_entity_poly.entity_id
_entity_poly.type
_entity_poly.pdbx_seq_one_letter_code
_entity_poly.pdbx_strand_id
1 'polypeptide(L)'
;MSEKKRDAGYRAALTGAKGTVRLLIYVCVILVIILAAKTSYQFGHDVFAEEPVASRGKGKEVTVQVRSGMEAKELGELLKDNGLIDESILVFEVQYRLSGYYGGIKDGSYVLNTAQTVDEMLEILAGVNTEGQPSAE
;
A
#
# COMPACT_ATOMS: atom_id res chain seq x y z
N MET A 1 -52.18 0.58 -45.06
CA MET A 1 -51.61 -0.67 -44.51
C MET A 1 -50.07 -0.62 -44.63
N SER A 2 -49.38 0.19 -43.81
CA SER A 2 -47.92 0.41 -43.91
C SER A 2 -47.20 0.45 -42.55
N GLU A 3 -47.90 0.78 -41.46
CA GLU A 3 -47.26 0.96 -40.14
C GLU A 3 -46.74 -0.34 -39.52
N LYS A 4 -47.39 -1.49 -39.77
CA LYS A 4 -47.08 -2.77 -39.10
C LYS A 4 -45.70 -3.36 -39.43
N LYS A 5 -45.05 -2.95 -40.54
CA LYS A 5 -43.71 -3.45 -40.92
C LYS A 5 -42.57 -2.67 -40.26
N ARG A 6 -42.79 -1.41 -39.85
CA ARG A 6 -41.77 -0.58 -39.18
C ARG A 6 -41.50 -1.04 -37.74
N ASP A 7 -42.53 -1.53 -37.05
CA ASP A 7 -42.43 -1.98 -35.65
C ASP A 7 -41.68 -3.30 -35.50
N ALA A 8 -41.77 -4.21 -36.47
CA ALA A 8 -41.12 -5.52 -36.39
C ALA A 8 -39.59 -5.41 -36.49
N GLY A 9 -39.09 -4.60 -37.44
CA GLY A 9 -37.65 -4.34 -37.60
C GLY A 9 -37.04 -3.55 -36.44
N TYR A 10 -37.77 -2.55 -35.93
CA TYR A 10 -37.35 -1.76 -34.77
C TYR A 10 -37.29 -2.59 -33.49
N ARG A 11 -38.27 -3.47 -33.25
CA ARG A 11 -38.28 -4.37 -32.08
C ARG A 11 -37.22 -5.46 -32.19
N ALA A 12 -36.97 -6.01 -33.38
CA ALA A 12 -35.88 -6.97 -33.59
C ALA A 12 -34.50 -6.34 -33.34
N ALA A 13 -34.26 -5.11 -33.84
CA ALA A 13 -33.04 -4.35 -33.58
C ALA A 13 -32.86 -4.01 -32.09
N LEU A 14 -33.92 -3.60 -31.38
CA LEU A 14 -33.88 -3.35 -29.94
C LEU A 14 -33.64 -4.62 -29.11
N THR A 15 -34.15 -5.78 -29.55
CA THR A 15 -33.98 -7.06 -28.83
C THR A 15 -32.56 -7.59 -29.01
N GLY A 16 -31.96 -7.44 -30.20
CA GLY A 16 -30.55 -7.73 -30.47
C GLY A 16 -29.59 -6.76 -29.77
N ALA A 17 -29.93 -5.47 -29.72
CA ALA A 17 -29.17 -4.45 -29.00
C ALA A 17 -29.19 -4.69 -27.47
N LYS A 18 -30.33 -5.11 -26.91
CA LYS A 18 -30.45 -5.39 -25.47
C LYS A 18 -29.59 -6.58 -25.02
N GLY A 19 -29.47 -7.62 -25.85
CA GLY A 19 -28.62 -8.79 -25.57
C GLY A 19 -27.13 -8.47 -25.63
N THR A 20 -26.71 -7.72 -26.66
CA THR A 20 -25.31 -7.29 -26.83
C THR A 20 -24.90 -6.28 -25.75
N VAL A 21 -25.75 -5.33 -25.37
CA VAL A 21 -25.49 -4.41 -24.25
C VAL A 21 -25.33 -5.18 -22.94
N ARG A 22 -26.18 -6.20 -22.68
CA ARG A 22 -26.07 -7.01 -21.46
C ARG A 22 -24.77 -7.82 -21.42
N LEU A 23 -24.35 -8.37 -22.56
CA LEU A 23 -23.05 -9.05 -22.70
C LEU A 23 -21.89 -8.09 -22.44
N LEU A 24 -21.92 -6.88 -23.03
CA LEU A 24 -20.90 -5.86 -22.81
C LEU A 24 -20.82 -5.44 -21.33
N ILE A 25 -21.95 -5.32 -20.65
CA ILE A 25 -21.99 -5.05 -19.20
C ILE A 25 -21.30 -6.18 -18.44
N TYR A 26 -21.58 -7.45 -18.74
CA TYR A 26 -20.90 -8.58 -18.07
C TYR A 26 -19.39 -8.56 -18.31
N VAL A 27 -18.95 -8.32 -19.55
CA VAL A 27 -17.52 -8.18 -19.86
C VAL A 27 -16.90 -7.02 -19.07
N CYS A 28 -17.57 -5.87 -19.02
CA CYS A 28 -17.11 -4.70 -18.27
C CYS A 28 -16.99 -5.00 -16.77
N VAL A 29 -17.98 -5.68 -16.18
CA VAL A 29 -17.93 -6.12 -14.77
C VAL A 29 -16.77 -7.08 -14.53
N ILE A 30 -16.55 -8.06 -15.42
CA ILE A 30 -15.41 -9.00 -15.30
C ILE A 30 -14.08 -8.25 -15.36
N LEU A 31 -13.93 -7.27 -16.27
CA LEU A 31 -12.73 -6.45 -16.35
C LEU A 31 -12.51 -5.65 -15.07
N VAL A 32 -13.55 -5.04 -14.50
CA VAL A 32 -13.47 -4.32 -13.22
C VAL A 32 -13.02 -5.26 -12.10
N ILE A 33 -13.54 -6.49 -12.04
CA ILE A 33 -13.13 -7.48 -11.05
C ILE A 33 -11.65 -7.86 -11.22
N ILE A 34 -11.19 -8.11 -12.46
CA ILE A 34 -9.80 -8.45 -12.74
C ILE A 34 -8.88 -7.29 -12.35
N LEU A 35 -9.25 -6.05 -12.69
CA LEU A 35 -8.48 -4.86 -12.32
C LEU A 35 -8.40 -4.71 -10.81
N ALA A 36 -9.53 -4.83 -10.10
CA ALA A 36 -9.56 -4.80 -8.64
C ALA A 36 -8.69 -5.90 -8.03
N ALA A 37 -8.79 -7.14 -8.53
CA ALA A 37 -7.98 -8.25 -8.05
C ALA A 37 -6.47 -8.02 -8.24
N LYS A 38 -6.05 -7.48 -9.40
CA LYS A 38 -4.63 -7.16 -9.65
C LYS A 38 -4.14 -6.05 -8.72
N THR A 39 -4.91 -4.98 -8.55
CA THR A 39 -4.55 -3.89 -7.63
C THR A 39 -4.46 -4.38 -6.19
N SER A 40 -5.42 -5.18 -5.72
CA SER A 40 -5.40 -5.74 -4.37
C SER A 40 -4.27 -6.74 -4.16
N TYR A 41 -3.96 -7.56 -5.17
CA TYR A 41 -2.83 -8.50 -5.09
C TYR A 41 -1.50 -7.77 -4.97
N GLN A 42 -1.29 -6.74 -5.79
CA GLN A 42 -0.06 -5.95 -5.75
C GLN A 42 0.06 -5.19 -4.43
N PHE A 43 -1.02 -4.58 -3.95
CA PHE A 43 -1.03 -3.94 -2.64
C PHE A 43 -0.71 -4.92 -1.50
N GLY A 44 -1.32 -6.10 -1.50
CA GLY A 44 -1.02 -7.13 -0.50
C GLY A 44 0.44 -7.58 -0.58
N HIS A 45 0.96 -7.77 -1.79
CA HIS A 45 2.37 -8.11 -1.98
C HIS A 45 3.29 -7.02 -1.39
N ASP A 46 3.04 -5.75 -1.69
CA ASP A 46 3.85 -4.64 -1.19
C ASP A 46 3.80 -4.54 0.35
N VAL A 47 2.66 -4.86 0.97
CA VAL A 47 2.52 -4.87 2.45
C VAL A 47 3.29 -6.02 3.10
N PHE A 48 3.25 -7.22 2.53
CA PHE A 48 3.81 -8.41 3.18
C PHE A 48 5.23 -8.78 2.74
N ALA A 49 5.66 -8.33 1.56
CA ALA A 49 7.01 -8.53 1.06
C ALA A 49 7.85 -7.29 1.36
N GLU A 50 8.13 -7.06 2.64
CA GLU A 50 9.02 -5.97 3.05
C GLU A 50 10.41 -6.15 2.43
N GLU A 51 10.82 -5.19 1.61
CA GLU A 51 12.14 -5.13 1.01
C GLU A 51 12.89 -3.89 1.51
N PRO A 52 14.10 -4.05 2.07
CA PRO A 52 14.89 -2.92 2.51
C PRO A 52 15.39 -2.11 1.30
N VAL A 53 15.52 -0.79 1.46
CA VAL A 53 15.96 0.13 0.40
C VAL A 53 17.35 -0.23 -0.14
N ALA A 54 18.24 -0.73 0.70
CA ALA A 54 19.56 -1.20 0.33
C ALA A 54 19.72 -2.70 0.59
N SER A 55 20.45 -3.37 -0.30
CA SER A 55 20.87 -4.75 -0.03
C SER A 55 21.75 -4.82 1.22
N ARG A 56 21.66 -5.94 1.95
CA ARG A 56 22.50 -6.21 3.14
C ARG A 56 23.99 -5.96 2.85
N GLY A 57 24.64 -5.24 3.75
CA GLY A 57 26.06 -4.87 3.64
C GLY A 57 26.36 -3.65 2.76
N LYS A 58 25.35 -3.06 2.09
CA LYS A 58 25.47 -1.80 1.34
C LYS A 58 24.60 -0.68 1.92
N GLY A 59 23.97 -0.92 3.06
CA GLY A 59 23.09 0.04 3.69
C GLY A 59 23.85 1.21 4.32
N LYS A 60 23.19 2.37 4.34
CA LYS A 60 23.70 3.60 4.93
C LYS A 60 22.99 3.85 6.25
N GLU A 61 23.74 4.23 7.28
CA GLU A 61 23.17 4.70 8.54
C GLU A 61 22.64 6.13 8.39
N VAL A 62 21.44 6.37 8.89
CA VAL A 62 20.73 7.64 8.89
C VAL A 62 20.19 7.88 10.28
N THR A 63 20.51 9.04 10.85
CA THR A 63 19.99 9.44 12.16
C THR A 63 18.71 10.24 11.99
N VAL A 64 17.64 9.83 12.68
CA VAL A 64 16.33 10.49 12.65
C VAL A 64 15.87 10.86 14.05
N GLN A 65 15.22 12.03 14.17
CA GLN A 65 14.52 12.43 15.38
C GLN A 65 13.06 12.02 15.30
N VAL A 66 12.65 11.13 16.18
CA VAL A 66 11.26 10.68 16.29
C VAL A 66 10.63 11.28 17.53
N ARG A 67 9.36 11.66 17.41
CA ARG A 67 8.54 12.16 18.52
C ARG A 67 7.44 11.15 18.83
N SER A 68 7.14 10.94 20.10
CA SER A 68 6.02 10.12 20.54
C SER A 68 4.71 10.78 20.14
N GLY A 69 3.71 9.94 19.85
CA GLY A 69 2.42 10.39 19.38
C GLY A 69 2.40 10.92 17.94
N MET A 70 3.52 10.85 17.20
CA MET A 70 3.55 11.11 15.76
C MET A 70 2.58 10.16 15.05
N GLU A 71 1.79 10.70 14.13
CA GLU A 71 0.84 9.87 13.39
C GLU A 71 1.59 8.90 12.46
N ALA A 72 0.96 7.76 12.15
CA ALA A 72 1.53 6.75 11.25
C ALA A 72 2.02 7.36 9.93
N LYS A 73 1.24 8.31 9.39
CA LYS A 73 1.57 9.05 8.18
C LYS A 73 2.84 9.89 8.33
N GLU A 74 2.93 10.68 9.40
CA GLU A 74 4.07 11.55 9.68
C GLU A 74 5.36 10.75 9.90
N LEU A 75 5.25 9.61 10.59
CA LEU A 75 6.38 8.70 10.79
C LEU A 75 6.84 8.09 9.46
N GLY A 76 5.90 7.65 8.62
CA GLY A 76 6.22 7.13 7.29
C GLY A 76 6.86 8.17 6.39
N GLU A 77 6.37 9.42 6.41
CA GLU A 77 6.96 10.54 5.68
C GLU A 77 8.38 10.82 6.15
N LEU A 78 8.62 10.85 7.46
CA LEU A 78 9.96 11.03 8.03
C LEU A 78 10.95 9.96 7.55
N LEU A 79 10.56 8.68 7.58
CA LEU A 79 11.43 7.58 7.14
C LEU A 79 11.68 7.64 5.63
N LYS A 80 10.64 7.96 4.85
CA LYS A 80 10.74 8.06 3.40
C LYS A 80 11.60 9.22 2.95
N ASP A 81 11.43 10.40 3.54
CA ASP A 81 12.21 11.60 3.23
C ASP A 81 13.70 11.42 3.56
N ASN A 82 14.01 10.55 4.52
CA ASN A 82 15.37 10.16 4.88
C ASN A 82 15.91 8.97 4.06
N GLY A 83 15.13 8.43 3.12
CA GLY A 83 15.51 7.32 2.25
C GLY A 83 15.64 5.97 2.98
N LEU A 84 15.01 5.84 4.15
CA LEU A 84 15.01 4.61 4.94
C LEU A 84 13.98 3.60 4.41
N ILE A 85 12.89 4.10 3.83
CA ILE A 85 11.86 3.30 3.15
C ILE A 85 11.61 3.88 1.75
N ASP A 86 11.24 3.03 0.78
CA ASP A 86 10.86 3.47 -0.59
C ASP A 86 9.38 3.18 -0.91
N GLU A 87 8.73 2.34 -0.11
CA GLU A 87 7.32 1.99 -0.27
C GLU A 87 6.37 3.18 -0.12
N SER A 88 5.11 3.00 -0.54
CA SER A 88 4.11 4.05 -0.41
C SER A 88 3.72 4.27 1.06
N ILE A 89 3.38 5.50 1.42
CA ILE A 89 2.94 5.84 2.79
C ILE A 89 1.76 4.97 3.25
N LEU A 90 0.85 4.60 2.33
CA LEU A 90 -0.26 3.69 2.63
C LEU A 90 0.20 2.28 3.02
N VAL A 91 1.24 1.76 2.38
CA VAL A 91 1.79 0.43 2.67
C VAL A 91 2.45 0.45 4.05
N PHE A 92 3.30 1.46 4.30
CA PHE A 92 3.90 1.69 5.62
C PHE A 92 2.84 1.85 6.72
N GLU A 93 1.79 2.64 6.49
CA GLU A 93 0.71 2.82 7.47
C GLU A 93 0.03 1.49 7.84
N VAL A 94 -0.19 0.63 6.86
CA VAL A 94 -0.78 -0.69 7.09
C VAL A 94 0.19 -1.60 7.84
N GLN A 95 1.46 -1.66 7.43
CA GLN A 95 2.48 -2.42 8.16
C GLN A 95 2.59 -1.96 9.61
N TYR A 96 2.74 -0.65 9.86
CA TYR A 96 2.83 -0.11 11.21
C TYR A 96 1.57 -0.40 12.04
N ARG A 97 0.37 -0.25 11.48
CA ARG A 97 -0.90 -0.55 12.18
C ARG A 97 -1.08 -2.04 12.51
N LEU A 98 -0.58 -2.92 11.65
CA LEU A 98 -0.66 -4.36 11.84
C LEU A 98 0.54 -4.94 12.59
N SER A 99 1.60 -4.15 12.78
CA SER A 99 2.78 -4.51 13.56
C SER A 99 2.44 -4.68 15.04
N GLY A 100 3.30 -5.39 15.78
CA GLY A 100 3.25 -5.46 17.24
C GLY A 100 3.63 -4.15 17.94
N TYR A 101 4.02 -3.12 17.18
CA TYR A 101 4.62 -1.87 17.69
C TYR A 101 3.69 -0.66 17.58
N TYR A 102 2.47 -0.83 17.07
CA TYR A 102 1.53 0.26 16.84
C TYR A 102 1.26 1.08 18.12
N GLY A 103 1.53 2.38 18.07
CA GLY A 103 1.36 3.30 19.20
C GLY A 103 2.43 3.18 20.28
N GLY A 104 3.42 2.29 20.11
CA GLY A 104 4.51 2.06 21.06
C GLY A 104 5.81 2.81 20.75
N ILE A 105 5.81 3.66 19.72
CA ILE A 105 6.98 4.42 19.28
C ILE A 105 7.38 5.47 20.31
N LYS A 106 8.65 5.50 20.69
CA LYS A 106 9.19 6.38 21.73
C LYS A 106 9.83 7.63 21.12
N ASP A 107 9.82 8.72 21.87
CA ASP A 107 10.63 9.90 21.55
C ASP A 107 12.11 9.52 21.60
N GLY A 108 12.89 9.97 20.62
CA GLY A 108 14.33 9.73 20.66
C GLY A 108 15.08 10.09 19.37
N SER A 109 16.40 10.03 19.50
CA SER A 109 17.33 10.00 18.38
C SER A 109 17.64 8.57 18.02
N TYR A 110 17.33 8.16 16.79
CA TYR A 110 17.53 6.79 16.34
C TYR A 110 18.50 6.74 15.17
N VAL A 111 19.39 5.75 15.20
CA VAL A 111 20.27 5.41 14.08
C VAL A 111 19.64 4.23 13.35
N LEU A 112 19.11 4.50 12.16
CA LEU A 112 18.47 3.49 11.31
C LEU A 112 19.35 3.24 10.09
N ASN A 113 19.22 2.07 9.48
CA ASN A 113 20.02 1.67 8.33
C ASN A 113 19.11 1.36 7.13
N THR A 114 19.45 1.86 5.95
CA THR A 114 18.65 1.61 4.73
C THR A 114 18.59 0.13 4.33
N ALA A 115 19.41 -0.75 4.92
CA ALA A 115 19.34 -2.19 4.74
C ALA A 115 18.39 -2.91 5.72
N GLN A 116 17.73 -2.18 6.61
CA GLN A 116 16.71 -2.70 7.52
C GLN A 116 15.34 -2.74 6.85
N THR A 117 14.50 -3.70 7.25
CA THR A 117 13.08 -3.71 6.87
C THR A 117 12.27 -2.75 7.74
N VAL A 118 11.02 -2.50 7.37
CA VAL A 118 10.13 -1.64 8.17
C VAL A 118 9.92 -2.24 9.56
N ASP A 119 9.68 -3.55 9.67
CA ASP A 119 9.50 -4.21 10.96
C ASP A 119 10.74 -4.05 11.87
N GLU A 120 11.95 -4.24 11.33
CA GLU A 120 13.22 -4.04 12.06
C GLU A 120 13.37 -2.58 12.53
N MET A 121 13.01 -1.60 11.69
CA MET A 121 13.02 -0.19 12.08
C MET A 121 11.99 0.09 13.17
N LEU A 122 10.76 -0.42 13.05
CA LEU A 122 9.70 -0.23 14.04
C LEU A 122 10.05 -0.86 15.39
N GLU A 123 10.72 -2.02 15.40
CA GLU A 123 11.22 -2.67 16.60
C GLU A 123 12.22 -1.78 17.36
N ILE A 124 13.13 -1.13 16.62
CA ILE A 124 14.10 -0.18 17.18
C ILE A 124 13.38 1.06 17.73
N LEU A 125 12.45 1.62 16.95
CA LEU A 125 11.69 2.82 17.31
C LEU A 125 10.76 2.60 18.52
N ALA A 126 10.26 1.37 18.71
CA ALA A 126 9.54 0.95 19.91
C ALA A 126 10.48 0.73 21.13
N GLY A 127 11.79 0.75 20.90
CA GLY A 127 12.82 0.47 21.90
C GLY A 127 12.77 -0.97 22.41
N VAL A 128 12.37 -1.91 21.54
CA VAL A 128 12.49 -3.35 21.79
C VAL A 128 13.90 -3.81 21.43
N ASN A 129 14.43 -3.33 20.31
CA ASN A 129 15.82 -3.48 19.93
C ASN A 129 16.60 -2.18 20.16
N THR A 130 17.66 -2.23 20.96
CA THR A 130 18.50 -1.07 21.29
C THR A 130 19.94 -1.23 20.79
N GLU A 131 20.21 -2.27 20.00
CA GLU A 131 21.54 -2.50 19.43
C GLU A 131 21.92 -1.37 18.47
N GLY A 132 23.15 -0.86 18.60
CA GLY A 132 23.65 0.25 17.77
C GLY A 132 22.99 1.61 18.04
N GLN A 133 22.02 1.68 18.97
CA GLN A 133 21.39 2.95 19.33
C GLN A 133 22.22 3.72 20.36
N PRO A 134 22.25 5.07 20.28
CA PRO A 134 22.84 5.88 21.34
C PRO A 134 22.13 5.57 22.66
N SER A 135 22.92 5.37 23.73
CA SER A 135 22.35 5.13 25.05
C SER A 135 21.44 6.30 25.44
N ALA A 136 20.24 5.99 25.92
CA ALA A 136 19.41 6.99 26.57
C ALA A 136 20.13 7.40 27.87
N GLU A 137 20.75 8.59 27.87
CA GLU A 137 21.20 9.24 29.11
C GLU A 137 20.00 9.61 30.00
#